data_AF-A0A3M0Y4Y3-F1
#
_entry.id   AF-A0A3M0Y4Y3-F1
#
_cell.length_a   1.000
_cell.length_b   1.000
_cell.length_c   1.000
_cell.angle_alpha   90.00
_cell.angle_beta   90.00
_cell.angle_gamma   90.00
#
_symmetry.space_group_name_H-M   'P 1'
#
loop_
_entity.id
_entity.type
_entity.pdbx_description
1 polymer ?
#
loop_
_entity_poly.entity_id
_entity_poly.type
_entity_poly.pdbx_seq_one_letter_code
_entity_poly.pdbx_strand_id
1 'polypeptide(L)' 'MLRSGMRGVHVRTLQQLLKDLGYYLKEPSGQFDAETVRAVQAFQRDHQLNVDGIVGRQTWMVLRHFGYVALAETT' A
#
# COMPACT_ATOMS: atom_id res chain seq x y z
N MET A 1 -11.81 -3.71 -0.97
CA MET A 1 -11.48 -2.41 -1.60
C MET A 1 -11.21 -1.41 -0.49
N LEU A 2 -10.12 -0.65 -0.56
CA LEU A 2 -9.83 0.44 0.39
C LEU A 2 -9.73 1.78 -0.32
N ARG A 3 -10.11 2.87 0.35
CA ARG A 3 -10.05 4.25 -0.15
C ARG A 3 -9.98 5.25 1.00
N SER A 4 -9.73 6.52 0.67
CA SER A 4 -9.67 7.63 1.63
C SER A 4 -10.85 7.64 2.62
N GLY A 5 -10.55 7.97 3.88
CA GLY A 5 -11.53 8.02 4.98
C GLY A 5 -11.79 6.68 5.67
N MET A 6 -11.40 5.55 5.06
CA MET A 6 -11.51 4.24 5.71
C MET A 6 -10.50 4.06 6.85
N ARG A 7 -10.84 3.18 7.80
CA ARG A 7 -9.99 2.87 8.95
C ARG A 7 -10.03 1.37 9.28
N GLY A 8 -9.00 0.87 9.97
CA GLY A 8 -8.98 -0.46 10.56
C GLY A 8 -7.77 -1.31 10.15
N VAL A 9 -7.81 -2.59 10.53
CA VAL A 9 -6.67 -3.52 10.38
C VAL A 9 -6.21 -3.66 8.93
N HIS A 10 -7.13 -3.68 7.97
CA HIS A 10 -6.76 -3.79 6.55
C HIS A 10 -6.01 -2.55 6.03
N VAL A 11 -6.35 -1.36 6.53
CA VAL A 11 -5.62 -0.13 6.19
C VAL A 11 -4.23 -0.17 6.83
N ARG A 12 -4.12 -0.69 8.06
CA ARG A 12 -2.83 -0.88 8.71
C ARG A 12 -1.94 -1.85 7.93
N THR A 13 -2.49 -2.98 7.48
CA THR A 13 -1.77 -3.94 6.63
C THR A 13 -1.32 -3.31 5.31
N LEU A 14 -2.17 -2.52 4.66
CA LEU A 14 -1.80 -1.76 3.46
C LEU A 14 -0.61 -0.84 3.72
N GLN A 15 -0.69 -0.05 4.79
CA GLN A 15 0.37 0.90 5.17
C GLN A 15 1.69 0.18 5.51
N GLN A 16 1.62 -0.97 6.17
CA GLN A 16 2.81 -1.78 6.46
C GLN A 16 3.48 -2.25 5.17
N LEU A 17 2.71 -2.84 4.23
CA LEU A 17 3.26 -3.30 2.96
C LEU A 17 3.86 -2.13 2.14
N LEU A 18 3.17 -0.99 2.09
CA LEU A 18 3.71 0.20 1.44
C LEU A 18 4.98 0.71 2.11
N LYS A 19 5.09 0.59 3.44
CA LYS A 19 6.29 0.96 4.20
C LYS A 19 7.46 0.04 3.91
N ASP A 20 7.22 -1.28 3.94
CA ASP A 20 8.23 -2.30 3.63
C ASP A 20 8.77 -2.13 2.20
N LEU A 21 7.92 -1.66 1.28
CA LEU A 21 8.27 -1.36 -0.11
C LEU A 21 8.82 0.07 -0.32
N GLY A 22 8.97 0.88 0.73
CA GLY A 22 9.57 2.22 0.66
C GLY A 22 8.64 3.36 0.22
N TYR A 23 7.34 3.10 0.04
CA TYR A 23 6.35 4.11 -0.38
C TYR A 23 5.70 4.88 0.77
N TYR A 24 5.75 4.35 2.00
CA TYR A 24 5.09 4.96 3.17
C TYR A 24 6.05 5.08 4.35
N LEU A 25 6.34 6.32 4.77
CA LEU A 25 7.40 6.58 5.75
C LEU A 25 6.91 6.67 7.21
N LYS A 26 5.60 6.73 7.44
CA LYS A 26 5.01 6.89 8.77
C LYS A 26 4.73 5.55 9.43
N GLU A 27 4.45 5.56 10.72
CA GLU A 27 3.90 4.38 11.39
C GLU A 27 2.48 4.06 10.88
N PRO A 28 2.14 2.77 10.65
CA PRO A 28 0.80 2.35 10.23
C PRO A 28 -0.31 2.69 11.24
N SER A 29 -0.90 3.87 11.08
CA SER A 29 -2.00 4.37 11.93
C SER A 29 -3.28 3.55 11.79
N GLY A 30 -3.47 2.86 10.66
CA GLY A 30 -4.72 2.22 10.29
C GLY A 30 -5.78 3.21 9.79
N GLN A 31 -5.41 4.46 9.49
CA GLN A 31 -6.29 5.46 8.88
C GLN A 31 -5.88 5.73 7.44
N PHE A 32 -6.82 5.66 6.51
CA PHE A 32 -6.57 5.91 5.09
C PHE A 32 -6.63 7.41 4.84
N ASP A 33 -5.59 8.10 5.30
CA ASP A 33 -5.39 9.54 5.20
C ASP A 33 -4.76 9.95 3.85
N ALA A 34 -4.51 11.26 3.69
CA ALA A 34 -3.92 11.81 2.47
C ALA A 34 -2.52 11.24 2.17
N GLU A 35 -1.76 10.86 3.19
CA GLU A 35 -0.43 10.27 3.02
C GLU A 35 -0.52 8.83 2.53
N THR A 36 -1.52 8.08 3.01
CA THR A 36 -1.82 6.74 2.49
C THR A 36 -2.26 6.82 1.02
N VAL A 37 -3.07 7.82 0.65
CA VAL A 37 -3.46 8.06 -0.77
C VAL A 37 -2.23 8.32 -1.63
N ARG A 38 -1.32 9.19 -1.20
CA ARG A 38 -0.08 9.50 -1.93
C ARG A 38 0.80 8.27 -2.12
N ALA A 39 0.99 7.47 -1.06
CA ALA A 39 1.77 6.24 -1.12
C ALA A 39 1.15 5.22 -2.09
N VAL A 40 -0.17 5.05 -2.07
CA VAL A 40 -0.89 4.17 -3.02
C VAL A 40 -0.71 4.66 -4.46
N GLN A 41 -0.84 5.95 -4.71
CA GLN A 41 -0.68 6.51 -6.06
C GLN A 41 0.75 6.39 -6.59
N ALA A 42 1.76 6.56 -5.72
CA ALA A 42 3.16 6.33 -6.07
C ALA A 42 3.38 4.86 -6.47
N PHE A 43 2.95 3.93 -5.63
CA PHE A 43 3.00 2.50 -5.92
C PHE A 43 2.27 2.12 -7.21
N GLN A 44 1.05 2.63 -7.40
CA GLN A 44 0.27 2.37 -8.61
C GLN A 44 1.00 2.85 -9.87
N ARG A 45 1.63 4.03 -9.82
CA ARG A 45 2.39 4.59 -10.96
C ARG A 45 3.59 3.72 -11.31
N ASP A 46 4.38 3.35 -10.31
CA ASP A 46 5.64 2.63 -10.53
C ASP A 46 5.39 1.18 -11.02
N HIS A 47 4.23 0.61 -10.67
CA HIS A 47 3.79 -0.71 -11.13
C HIS A 47 2.76 -0.69 -12.28
N GLN A 48 2.63 0.44 -12.99
CA GLN A 48 1.78 0.57 -14.19
C GLN A 48 0.30 0.16 -13.97
N LEU A 49 -0.24 0.51 -12.80
CA LEU A 49 -1.65 0.33 -12.44
C LEU A 49 -2.46 1.60 -12.69
N ASN A 50 -3.79 1.51 -12.60
CA ASN A 50 -4.64 2.69 -12.57
C ASN A 50 -4.29 3.56 -11.35
N VAL A 51 -3.93 4.84 -11.56
CA VAL A 51 -3.45 5.75 -10.50
C VAL A 51 -4.60 6.54 -9.88
N ASP A 52 -5.51 5.83 -9.21
CA ASP A 52 -6.72 6.40 -8.60
C ASP A 52 -6.61 6.57 -7.07
N GLY A 53 -5.54 6.08 -6.44
CA GLY A 53 -5.39 6.09 -4.98
C GLY A 53 -6.32 5.10 -4.26
N ILE A 54 -6.97 4.20 -4.99
CA ILE A 54 -7.89 3.20 -4.47
C ILE A 54 -7.22 1.82 -4.52
N VAL A 55 -7.30 1.08 -3.41
CA VAL A 55 -6.72 -0.26 -3.33
C VAL A 55 -7.79 -1.31 -3.67
N GLY A 56 -7.89 -1.58 -4.97
CA GLY A 56 -8.70 -2.66 -5.55
C GLY A 56 -8.00 -4.02 -5.53
N ARG A 57 -8.63 -5.04 -6.13
CA ARG A 57 -8.08 -6.41 -6.20
C ARG A 57 -6.70 -6.45 -6.88
N GLN A 58 -6.53 -5.72 -7.97
CA GLN A 58 -5.27 -5.68 -8.72
C GLN A 58 -4.15 -5.07 -7.87
N THR A 59 -4.38 -3.91 -7.24
CA THR A 59 -3.41 -3.27 -6.34
C THR A 59 -3.00 -4.20 -5.20
N TRP A 60 -3.96 -4.90 -4.58
CA TRP A 60 -3.64 -5.89 -3.53
C TRP A 60 -2.77 -7.04 -4.02
N MET A 61 -3.02 -7.53 -5.23
CA MET A 61 -2.25 -8.63 -5.81
C MET A 61 -0.78 -8.24 -5.99
N VAL A 62 -0.55 -7.05 -6.55
CA VAL A 62 0.80 -6.53 -6.79
C VAL A 62 1.50 -6.21 -5.46
N LEU A 63 0.83 -5.55 -4.51
CA LEU A 63 1.39 -5.26 -3.18
C LEU A 63 1.87 -6.53 -2.47
N ARG A 64 1.07 -7.59 -2.50
CA ARG A 64 1.43 -8.86 -1.87
C ARG A 64 2.58 -9.53 -2.59
N HIS A 65 2.56 -9.57 -3.92
CA HIS A 65 3.65 -10.16 -4.70
C HIS A 65 5.00 -9.55 -4.33
N PHE A 66 5.12 -8.22 -4.38
CA PHE A 66 6.37 -7.54 -4.05
C PHE A 66 6.68 -7.52 -2.55
N GLY A 67 5.66 -7.44 -1.67
CA GLY A 67 5.86 -7.53 -0.23
C GLY A 67 6.41 -8.88 0.22
N TYR A 68 6.02 -9.99 -0.41
CA TYR A 68 6.58 -11.31 -0.11
C TYR A 68 7.99 -11.51 -0.69
N VAL A 69 8.28 -10.94 -1.86
CA VAL A 69 9.63 -11.00 -2.44
C VAL A 69 10.63 -10.20 -1.59
N ALA A 70 10.25 -8.99 -1.17
CA ALA A 70 11.12 -8.13 -0.34
C ALA A 70 11.50 -8.79 1.00
N LEU A 71 10.61 -9.58 1.60
CA LEU A 71 10.89 -10.31 2.83
C LEU A 71 11.77 -11.56 2.62
N ALA A 72 11.68 -12.18 1.43
CA ALA A 72 12.42 -13.39 1.11
C ALA A 72 13.90 -13.13 0.77
N GLU A 73 14.25 -11.95 0.26
CA GLU A 73 15.63 -11.60 -0.13
C GLU A 73 16.49 -11.07 1.04
N THR A 74 15.88 -10.86 2.21
CA THR A 74 16.56 -10.42 3.45
C THR A 74 16.97 -11.58 4.39
N THR A 75 16.87 -12.84 3.96
CA THR A 75 17.31 -14.05 4.69
C THR A 75 18.49 -14.71 3.99
#